data_AF-A0A346PSE2-F1
#
_entry.id   AF-A0A346PSE2-F1
#
_cell.length_a   1.000
_cell.length_b   1.000
_cell.length_c   1.000
_cell.angle_alpha   90.00
_cell.angle_beta   90.00
_cell.angle_gamma   90.00
#
_symmetry.space_group_name_H-M   'P 1'
#
loop_
_entity.id
_entity.type
_entity.pdbx_description
1 polymer ?
#
loop_
_entity_poly.entity_id
_entity_poly.type
_entity_poly.pdbx_seq_one_letter_code
_entity_poly.pdbx_strand_id
1 'polypeptide(L)'
;MRRPTRRLLLATTGGLAVAGCLDDPSDATDASDQSADEDGIDPNESDDTDEPGDASDEPDDDRSLPPAGTFPDECPDYDNVDLIVAYDGIDHEETAIYLEPSTGTIAEGDSITFELQNESDRRFSHNQYQWLLHKRMGGDWYYIAPSEWPEPLHELPPGESYSWDLSVDNEDIEGGRSVSDPQEKGRDPIRGLGGGEYAFGTRGWFEDESNEEAIGFCARFSLEANALELTPTDEVDDTEWEDDVLVARSARGDPDSDSSRLGAYELERTDDDVDAESMITETVLRNDRLRDVIALARKYDADQVRLEEYDATTPIFGSREDGAYEYDGQTYEISTRELEESE
;
A
#
# COMPACT_ATOMS: atom_id res chain seq x y z
N MET A 1 -13.61 -15.88 -22.82
CA MET A 1 -12.76 -17.03 -22.45
C MET A 1 -12.40 -16.86 -20.97
N ARG A 2 -12.65 -17.88 -20.15
CA ARG A 2 -12.64 -17.80 -18.68
C ARG A 2 -11.20 -17.78 -18.13
N ARG A 3 -10.86 -16.77 -17.32
CA ARG A 3 -9.62 -16.70 -16.53
C ARG A 3 -9.75 -17.61 -15.30
N PRO A 4 -8.73 -18.41 -14.92
CA PRO A 4 -8.79 -19.24 -13.74
C PRO A 4 -8.33 -18.48 -12.49
N THR A 5 -9.18 -18.52 -11.46
CA THR A 5 -8.92 -18.14 -10.07
C THR A 5 -7.80 -19.00 -9.47
N ARG A 6 -6.81 -18.40 -8.80
CA ARG A 6 -5.80 -19.15 -8.06
C ARG A 6 -6.09 -19.12 -6.56
N ARG A 7 -6.37 -20.32 -6.03
CA ARG A 7 -6.33 -20.67 -4.61
C ARG A 7 -4.86 -20.89 -4.23
N LEU A 8 -4.38 -20.22 -3.18
CA LEU A 8 -3.15 -20.65 -2.49
C LEU A 8 -3.55 -21.52 -1.29
N LEU A 9 -3.11 -22.77 -1.31
CA LEU A 9 -3.23 -23.74 -0.21
C LEU A 9 -1.99 -23.59 0.68
N LEU A 10 -2.14 -23.06 1.89
CA LEU A 10 -1.12 -23.20 2.92
C LEU A 10 -1.24 -24.57 3.60
N ALA A 11 -0.17 -25.36 3.46
CA ALA A 11 -0.02 -26.65 4.09
C ALA A 11 0.40 -26.49 5.56
N THR A 12 -0.44 -27.01 6.45
CA THR A 12 -0.12 -27.31 7.85
C THR A 12 0.94 -28.41 7.94
N THR A 13 1.99 -28.19 8.72
CA THR A 13 2.77 -29.28 9.31
C THR A 13 2.99 -29.01 10.79
N GLY A 14 2.31 -29.80 11.62
CA GLY A 14 2.54 -29.87 13.06
C GLY A 14 3.58 -30.93 13.43
N GLY A 15 4.21 -30.74 14.59
CA GLY A 15 5.08 -31.71 15.26
C GLY A 15 5.27 -31.35 16.74
N LEU A 16 4.76 -32.24 17.61
CA LEU A 16 4.57 -32.22 19.08
C LEU A 16 5.89 -32.12 19.91
N ALA A 17 6.00 -31.26 20.93
CA ALA A 17 5.61 -31.37 22.37
C ALA A 17 6.55 -32.22 23.25
N VAL A 18 6.95 -31.72 24.44
CA VAL A 18 6.93 -32.41 25.77
C VAL A 18 7.15 -31.41 26.96
N ALA A 19 6.20 -31.48 27.92
CA ALA A 19 6.25 -31.30 29.39
C ALA A 19 6.44 -29.94 30.09
N GLY A 20 5.46 -29.64 30.95
CA GLY A 20 5.56 -28.77 32.12
C GLY A 20 4.25 -28.82 32.92
N CYS A 21 4.28 -29.36 34.14
CA CYS A 21 3.14 -29.89 34.90
C CYS A 21 2.21 -28.83 35.54
N LEU A 22 0.92 -29.19 35.61
CA LEU A 22 -0.08 -28.62 36.51
C LEU A 22 -0.47 -29.71 37.53
N ASP A 23 -0.05 -29.52 38.78
CA ASP A 23 -0.66 -30.09 39.99
C ASP A 23 -1.74 -29.12 40.50
N ASP A 24 -2.77 -29.46 41.28
CA ASP A 24 -3.68 -30.60 41.49
C ASP A 24 -4.71 -30.03 42.52
N PRO A 25 -6.02 -30.37 42.47
CA PRO A 25 -7.01 -29.86 43.40
C PRO A 25 -7.33 -30.84 44.53
N SER A 26 -7.50 -30.36 45.76
CA SER A 26 -8.22 -31.14 46.79
C SER A 26 -8.77 -30.33 47.96
N ASP A 27 -9.88 -30.87 48.47
CA ASP A 27 -10.59 -30.68 49.74
C ASP A 27 -11.51 -29.46 49.93
N ALA A 28 -12.71 -29.58 50.51
CA ALA A 28 -13.56 -30.72 50.90
C ALA A 28 -14.85 -30.16 51.53
N THR A 29 -15.95 -30.92 51.43
CA THR A 29 -17.12 -30.98 52.38
C THR A 29 -18.00 -29.72 52.50
N ASP A 30 -19.32 -29.77 52.60
CA ASP A 30 -20.15 -30.71 53.35
C ASP A 30 -21.60 -30.70 52.84
N ALA A 31 -22.31 -31.81 53.07
CA ALA A 31 -23.68 -32.06 52.65
C ALA A 31 -24.67 -31.92 53.81
N SER A 32 -25.85 -31.33 53.57
CA SER A 32 -27.17 -31.62 54.20
C SER A 32 -28.14 -30.49 53.83
N ASP A 33 -29.46 -30.62 53.75
CA ASP A 33 -30.45 -31.71 53.72
C ASP A 33 -31.83 -30.99 53.58
N GLN A 34 -32.85 -31.72 53.14
CA GLN A 34 -34.30 -31.50 53.35
C GLN A 34 -35.15 -30.52 52.50
N SER A 35 -36.07 -31.18 51.76
CA SER A 35 -37.56 -31.03 51.78
C SER A 35 -38.17 -29.74 51.20
N ALA A 36 -38.87 -29.77 50.06
CA ALA A 36 -40.19 -30.35 49.76
C ALA A 36 -41.40 -29.46 50.18
N ASP A 37 -42.11 -29.04 49.13
CA ASP A 37 -43.56 -28.89 48.97
C ASP A 37 -44.33 -27.58 49.28
N GLU A 38 -45.28 -27.36 48.36
CA GLU A 38 -46.59 -26.70 48.41
C GLU A 38 -46.77 -25.22 48.00
N ASP A 39 -47.26 -25.09 46.77
CA ASP A 39 -48.56 -24.53 46.35
C ASP A 39 -48.93 -23.06 46.63
N GLY A 40 -49.37 -22.41 45.54
CA GLY A 40 -50.18 -21.19 45.59
C GLY A 40 -50.29 -20.48 44.24
N ILE A 41 -51.12 -21.00 43.32
CA ILE A 41 -51.66 -20.22 42.20
C ILE A 41 -53.02 -19.65 42.63
N ASP A 42 -53.19 -18.33 42.51
CA ASP A 42 -54.50 -17.68 42.39
C ASP A 42 -54.40 -16.51 41.38
N PRO A 43 -55.24 -16.45 40.33
CA PRO A 43 -55.24 -15.39 39.33
C PRO A 43 -56.33 -14.35 39.59
N ASN A 44 -56.03 -13.04 39.51
CA ASN A 44 -56.92 -12.08 38.83
C ASN A 44 -56.33 -10.68 38.62
N GLU A 45 -56.67 -10.14 37.44
CA GLU A 45 -56.95 -8.74 37.08
C GLU A 45 -55.83 -7.67 37.07
N SER A 46 -55.41 -7.38 35.83
CA SER A 46 -55.47 -6.08 35.13
C SER A 46 -54.97 -4.82 35.85
N ASP A 47 -53.87 -4.26 35.36
CA ASP A 47 -53.81 -2.81 35.13
C ASP A 47 -52.86 -2.49 33.97
N ASP A 48 -53.33 -1.59 33.11
CA ASP A 48 -52.63 -1.03 31.96
C ASP A 48 -51.27 -0.47 32.37
N THR A 49 -50.21 -0.75 31.61
CA THR A 49 -49.00 0.06 31.66
C THR A 49 -48.49 0.27 30.25
N ASP A 50 -48.49 1.55 29.91
CA ASP A 50 -48.06 2.17 28.68
C ASP A 50 -46.88 1.46 28.02
N GLU A 51 -47.09 1.02 26.78
CA GLU A 51 -46.04 0.75 25.82
C GLU A 51 -45.31 2.09 25.60
N PRO A 52 -44.04 2.27 25.99
CA PRO A 52 -43.29 3.39 25.47
C PRO A 52 -43.08 3.08 23.99
N GLY A 53 -43.81 3.78 23.13
CA GLY A 53 -43.44 3.93 21.74
C GLY A 53 -42.05 4.55 21.73
N ASP A 54 -41.04 3.70 21.59
CA ASP A 54 -39.67 4.09 21.31
C ASP A 54 -39.66 4.57 19.86
N ALA A 55 -40.18 5.79 19.68
CA ALA A 55 -39.83 6.59 18.54
C ALA A 55 -38.38 7.00 18.76
N SER A 56 -37.48 6.12 18.32
CA SER A 56 -36.13 6.52 17.94
C SER A 56 -36.30 7.53 16.80
N ASP A 57 -36.49 8.80 17.16
CA ASP A 57 -36.13 9.93 16.29
C ASP A 57 -34.60 9.91 16.20
N GLU A 58 -34.04 8.89 15.57
CA GLU A 58 -32.72 9.03 14.97
C GLU A 58 -32.91 10.05 13.84
N PRO A 59 -32.15 11.17 13.84
CA PRO A 59 -32.24 12.11 12.75
C PRO A 59 -31.99 11.34 11.46
N ASP A 60 -32.90 11.43 10.49
CA ASP A 60 -32.64 10.97 9.13
C ASP A 60 -31.31 11.62 8.71
N ASP A 61 -30.28 10.80 8.54
CA ASP A 61 -28.97 11.28 8.10
C ASP A 61 -29.10 11.65 6.63
N ASP A 62 -29.40 12.93 6.36
CA ASP A 62 -29.54 13.50 5.02
C ASP A 62 -28.18 13.57 4.27
N ARG A 63 -27.09 13.12 4.89
CA ARG A 63 -25.77 13.11 4.27
C ARG A 63 -25.72 12.12 3.12
N SER A 64 -25.01 12.51 2.07
CA SER A 64 -24.98 11.75 0.83
C SER A 64 -23.58 11.60 0.28
N LEU A 65 -23.41 10.65 -0.63
CA LEU A 65 -22.22 10.56 -1.46
C LEU A 65 -22.40 11.41 -2.73
N PRO A 66 -21.30 11.81 -3.37
CA PRO A 66 -21.35 12.27 -4.75
C PRO A 66 -22.08 11.25 -5.65
N PRO A 67 -22.69 11.68 -6.75
CA PRO A 67 -23.33 10.75 -7.69
C PRO A 67 -22.33 9.70 -8.20
N ALA A 68 -22.79 8.47 -8.40
CA ALA A 68 -21.99 7.44 -9.08
C ALA A 68 -21.51 7.95 -10.46
N GLY A 69 -20.26 7.64 -10.80
CA GLY A 69 -19.58 8.16 -11.98
C GLY A 69 -18.91 9.52 -11.77
N THR A 70 -18.83 10.02 -10.53
CA THR A 70 -18.09 11.26 -10.22
C THR A 70 -16.60 10.96 -10.10
N PHE A 71 -15.82 11.45 -11.06
CA PHE A 71 -14.36 11.33 -11.11
C PHE A 71 -13.74 12.72 -11.35
N PRO A 72 -13.35 13.45 -10.30
CA PRO A 72 -12.76 14.78 -10.46
C PRO A 72 -11.38 14.71 -11.11
N ASP A 73 -11.12 15.52 -12.15
CA ASP A 73 -9.82 15.60 -12.86
C ASP A 73 -8.63 15.98 -11.94
N GLU A 74 -8.92 16.55 -10.78
CA GLU A 74 -7.92 16.91 -9.77
C GLU A 74 -7.50 15.71 -8.90
N CYS A 75 -8.11 14.54 -9.08
CA CYS A 75 -7.77 13.33 -8.34
C CYS A 75 -7.25 12.22 -9.28
N PRO A 76 -6.37 11.34 -8.79
CA PRO A 76 -5.94 10.16 -9.52
C PRO A 76 -7.12 9.22 -9.79
N ASP A 77 -7.10 8.55 -10.93
CA ASP A 77 -8.01 7.45 -11.23
C ASP A 77 -7.68 6.24 -10.36
N TYR A 78 -8.70 5.60 -9.80
CA TYR A 78 -8.57 4.36 -9.04
C TYR A 78 -9.25 3.21 -9.77
N ASP A 79 -8.57 2.07 -9.80
CA ASP A 79 -9.17 0.85 -10.33
C ASP A 79 -10.36 0.39 -9.45
N ASN A 80 -11.43 -0.07 -10.12
CA ASN A 80 -12.59 -0.69 -9.48
C ASN A 80 -13.26 0.19 -8.41
N VAL A 81 -13.42 1.50 -8.67
CA VAL A 81 -14.28 2.38 -7.87
C VAL A 81 -15.37 2.99 -8.75
N ASP A 82 -16.55 3.20 -8.18
CA ASP A 82 -17.71 3.77 -8.86
C ASP A 82 -17.77 5.29 -8.75
N LEU A 83 -17.08 5.87 -7.76
CA LEU A 83 -16.95 7.31 -7.57
C LEU A 83 -15.70 7.66 -6.75
N ILE A 84 -15.29 8.92 -6.82
CA ILE A 84 -14.25 9.50 -5.98
C ILE A 84 -14.83 10.65 -5.16
N VAL A 85 -14.66 10.56 -3.84
CA VAL A 85 -14.88 11.65 -2.89
C VAL A 85 -13.59 12.46 -2.78
N ALA A 86 -13.54 13.60 -3.48
CA ALA A 86 -12.43 14.54 -3.42
C ALA A 86 -12.65 15.58 -2.33
N TYR A 87 -11.79 15.63 -1.31
CA TYR A 87 -11.98 16.48 -0.13
C TYR A 87 -12.23 17.95 -0.46
N ASP A 88 -11.48 18.53 -1.41
CA ASP A 88 -11.63 19.95 -1.80
C ASP A 88 -12.90 20.24 -2.62
N GLY A 89 -13.61 19.21 -3.09
CA GLY A 89 -14.72 19.31 -4.03
C GLY A 89 -16.10 19.02 -3.44
N ILE A 90 -16.18 18.74 -2.14
CA ILE A 90 -17.41 18.34 -1.44
C ILE A 90 -17.81 19.35 -0.36
N ASP A 91 -19.06 19.28 0.09
CA ASP A 91 -19.51 19.92 1.33
C ASP A 91 -19.40 18.90 2.48
N HIS A 92 -18.49 19.14 3.42
CA HIS A 92 -18.18 18.19 4.51
C HIS A 92 -19.33 18.01 5.49
N GLU A 93 -20.22 19.01 5.63
CA GLU A 93 -21.38 18.90 6.53
C GLU A 93 -22.47 18.00 5.94
N GLU A 94 -22.53 17.89 4.61
CA GLU A 94 -23.53 17.12 3.87
C GLU A 94 -22.99 15.79 3.31
N THR A 95 -21.70 15.50 3.46
CA THR A 95 -21.07 14.30 2.88
C THR A 95 -20.97 13.16 3.90
N ALA A 96 -21.46 11.97 3.52
CA ALA A 96 -21.59 10.83 4.43
C ALA A 96 -20.25 10.23 4.91
N ILE A 97 -19.21 10.27 4.09
CA ILE A 97 -17.87 9.79 4.43
C ILE A 97 -16.84 10.54 3.59
N TYR A 98 -15.75 10.99 4.20
CA TYR A 98 -14.70 11.74 3.51
C TYR A 98 -13.34 11.58 4.18
N LEU A 99 -12.28 11.90 3.43
CA LEU A 99 -10.89 11.82 3.88
C LEU A 99 -10.34 13.23 4.07
N GLU A 100 -10.10 13.64 5.30
CA GLU A 100 -9.65 14.98 5.65
C GLU A 100 -8.12 15.02 5.87
N PRO A 101 -7.37 15.88 5.16
CA PRO A 101 -6.00 16.19 5.49
C PRO A 101 -5.92 17.25 6.60
N SER A 102 -5.00 17.09 7.55
CA SER A 102 -4.77 18.08 8.63
C SER A 102 -4.17 19.40 8.14
N THR A 103 -3.53 19.40 6.97
CA THR A 103 -2.98 20.57 6.29
C THR A 103 -2.92 20.32 4.78
N GLY A 104 -2.99 21.36 3.96
CA GLY A 104 -2.80 21.24 2.50
C GLY A 104 -1.34 21.32 2.05
N THR A 105 -0.40 21.57 2.96
CA THR A 105 1.02 21.75 2.63
C THR A 105 1.92 21.34 3.80
N ILE A 106 3.02 20.66 3.48
CA ILE A 106 4.09 20.29 4.42
C ILE A 106 5.46 20.55 3.79
N ALA A 107 6.48 20.81 4.62
CA ALA A 107 7.87 20.74 4.19
C ALA A 107 8.48 19.37 4.50
N GLU A 108 9.70 19.11 4.02
CA GLU A 108 10.46 17.94 4.42
C GLU A 108 10.71 17.92 5.95
N GLY A 109 10.51 16.75 6.57
CA GLY A 109 10.58 16.59 8.02
C GLY A 109 9.32 16.99 8.80
N ASP A 110 8.35 17.66 8.15
CA ASP A 110 7.02 17.85 8.72
C ASP A 110 6.16 16.58 8.53
N SER A 111 5.05 16.51 9.26
CA SER A 111 4.06 15.44 9.19
C SER A 111 2.68 15.97 8.81
N ILE A 112 1.96 15.20 8.00
CA ILE A 112 0.53 15.40 7.70
C ILE A 112 -0.25 14.17 8.19
N THR A 113 -1.45 14.42 8.72
CA THR A 113 -2.37 13.36 9.13
C THR A 113 -3.55 13.38 8.15
N PHE A 114 -3.98 12.20 7.71
CA PHE A 114 -5.18 12.02 6.92
C PHE A 114 -6.18 11.22 7.73
N GLU A 115 -7.39 11.72 7.90
CA GLU A 115 -8.44 11.10 8.70
C GLU A 115 -9.65 10.74 7.83
N LEU A 116 -9.95 9.45 7.71
CA LEU A 116 -11.18 8.96 7.10
C LEU A 116 -12.28 9.04 8.15
N GLN A 117 -13.27 9.90 7.94
CA GLN A 117 -14.40 10.12 8.86
C GLN A 117 -15.66 9.51 8.27
N ASN A 118 -16.25 8.55 8.98
CA ASN A 118 -17.53 7.96 8.60
C ASN A 118 -18.66 8.66 9.35
N GLU A 119 -19.20 9.71 8.76
CA GLU A 119 -20.33 10.49 9.31
C GLU A 119 -21.70 9.85 9.02
N SER A 120 -21.72 8.72 8.31
CA SER A 120 -22.93 7.98 7.95
C SER A 120 -23.47 7.11 9.08
N ASP A 121 -24.69 6.60 8.92
CA ASP A 121 -25.31 5.57 9.76
C ASP A 121 -24.90 4.12 9.41
N ARG A 122 -24.03 3.94 8.40
CA ARG A 122 -23.62 2.63 7.86
C ARG A 122 -22.18 2.29 8.18
N ARG A 123 -21.86 1.00 8.32
CA ARG A 123 -20.46 0.56 8.48
C ARG A 123 -19.72 0.59 7.15
N PHE A 124 -18.52 1.15 7.19
CA PHE A 124 -17.64 1.21 6.03
C PHE A 124 -16.53 0.15 6.11
N SER A 125 -16.40 -0.68 5.08
CA SER A 125 -15.35 -1.69 4.98
C SER A 125 -14.19 -1.18 4.14
N HIS A 126 -12.98 -1.17 4.71
CA HIS A 126 -11.77 -0.71 4.01
C HIS A 126 -10.53 -1.48 4.46
N ASN A 127 -9.47 -1.43 3.66
CA ASN A 127 -8.19 -1.97 4.05
C ASN A 127 -7.26 -0.83 4.48
N GLN A 128 -6.97 -0.75 5.78
CA GLN A 128 -6.11 0.29 6.38
C GLN A 128 -4.68 0.30 5.82
N TYR A 129 -4.22 -0.82 5.26
CA TYR A 129 -2.92 -0.92 4.62
C TYR A 129 -2.95 -0.56 3.14
N GLN A 130 -4.14 -0.52 2.52
CA GLN A 130 -4.35 -0.07 1.15
C GLN A 130 -4.63 1.43 1.11
N TRP A 131 -3.69 2.20 1.66
CA TRP A 131 -3.59 3.62 1.35
C TRP A 131 -3.05 3.78 -0.07
N LEU A 132 -3.17 4.97 -0.65
CA LEU A 132 -2.76 5.27 -2.01
C LEU A 132 -2.02 6.61 -1.98
N LEU A 133 -0.85 6.68 -2.59
CA LEU A 133 -0.12 7.92 -2.77
C LEU A 133 0.24 8.09 -4.24
N HIS A 134 -0.12 9.24 -4.80
CA HIS A 134 0.20 9.63 -6.17
C HIS A 134 0.90 10.99 -6.19
N LYS A 135 1.74 11.22 -7.19
CA LYS A 135 2.30 12.54 -7.51
C LYS A 135 1.74 13.03 -8.84
N ARG A 136 1.45 14.32 -8.92
CA ARG A 136 1.06 14.97 -10.18
C ARG A 136 2.28 15.51 -10.91
N MET A 137 2.49 15.09 -12.16
CA MET A 137 3.51 15.65 -13.05
C MET A 137 2.97 15.74 -14.48
N GLY A 138 3.22 16.83 -15.18
CA GLY A 138 2.74 17.01 -16.56
C GLY A 138 1.22 17.13 -16.72
N GLY A 139 0.46 17.14 -15.62
CA GLY A 139 -1.01 17.07 -15.62
C GLY A 139 -1.53 15.68 -15.24
N ASP A 140 -0.68 14.66 -15.32
CA ASP A 140 -0.99 13.25 -15.05
C ASP A 140 -0.63 12.85 -13.62
N TRP A 141 -1.27 11.79 -13.13
CA TRP A 141 -1.03 11.23 -11.80
C TRP A 141 -0.23 9.93 -11.90
N TYR A 142 0.87 9.87 -11.15
CA TYR A 142 1.75 8.70 -11.08
C TYR A 142 1.60 8.03 -9.71
N TYR A 143 1.27 6.75 -9.71
CA TYR A 143 1.18 5.95 -8.49
C TYR A 143 2.57 5.73 -7.88
N ILE A 144 2.71 5.97 -6.57
CA ILE A 144 3.99 5.88 -5.86
C ILE A 144 3.98 4.74 -4.86
N ALA A 145 2.94 4.62 -4.04
CA ALA A 145 2.93 3.70 -2.92
C ALA A 145 1.51 3.38 -2.42
N PRO A 146 1.33 2.24 -1.73
CA PRO A 146 2.32 1.17 -1.48
C PRO A 146 2.43 0.18 -2.65
N SER A 147 3.59 -0.46 -2.83
CA SER A 147 3.76 -1.49 -3.86
C SER A 147 2.98 -2.77 -3.56
N GLU A 148 2.87 -3.11 -2.28
CA GLU A 148 2.16 -4.27 -1.76
C GLU A 148 1.52 -3.94 -0.42
N TRP A 149 0.42 -4.62 -0.09
CA TRP A 149 -0.24 -4.46 1.19
C TRP A 149 -0.85 -5.80 1.65
N PRO A 150 -0.89 -6.06 2.97
CA PRO A 150 -1.64 -7.20 3.50
C PRO A 150 -3.15 -6.98 3.29
N GLU A 151 -3.91 -8.08 3.20
CA GLU A 151 -5.36 -8.05 2.95
C GLU A 151 -6.25 -8.45 4.16
N PRO A 152 -6.08 -7.91 5.39
CA PRO A 152 -7.21 -7.88 6.29
C PRO A 152 -8.13 -6.72 5.89
N LEU A 153 -9.41 -7.03 5.72
CA LEU A 153 -10.46 -6.04 5.64
C LEU A 153 -10.78 -5.56 7.08
N HIS A 154 -10.91 -4.26 7.25
CA HIS A 154 -11.27 -3.60 8.49
C HIS A 154 -12.64 -2.91 8.36
N GLU A 155 -13.35 -2.81 9.47
CA GLU A 155 -14.61 -2.09 9.56
C GLU A 155 -14.37 -0.74 10.26
N LEU A 156 -14.96 0.30 9.70
CA LEU A 156 -15.06 1.64 10.28
C LEU A 156 -16.53 1.89 10.63
N PRO A 157 -16.92 1.83 11.91
CA PRO A 157 -18.32 2.01 12.33
C PRO A 157 -18.88 3.40 12.03
N PRO A 158 -20.22 3.58 12.09
CA PRO A 158 -20.88 4.88 12.09
C PRO A 158 -20.31 5.83 13.14
N GLY A 159 -20.01 7.06 12.75
CA GLY A 159 -19.48 8.12 13.62
C GLY A 159 -18.02 7.95 14.07
N GLU A 160 -17.32 6.93 13.58
CA GLU A 160 -15.92 6.67 13.91
C GLU A 160 -14.98 7.18 12.82
N SER A 161 -13.71 7.36 13.18
CA SER A 161 -12.66 7.78 12.25
C SER A 161 -11.45 6.84 12.27
N TYR A 162 -10.68 6.87 11.18
CA TYR A 162 -9.36 6.23 11.13
C TYR A 162 -8.34 7.20 10.56
N SER A 163 -7.24 7.37 11.28
CA SER A 163 -6.18 8.29 10.91
C SER A 163 -4.94 7.55 10.41
N TRP A 164 -4.29 8.16 9.44
CA TRP A 164 -2.93 7.80 9.07
C TRP A 164 -2.00 9.00 9.08
N ASP A 165 -0.82 8.81 9.63
CA ASP A 165 0.25 9.80 9.58
C ASP A 165 1.18 9.55 8.38
N LEU A 166 1.74 10.63 7.85
CA LEU A 166 2.72 10.63 6.78
C LEU A 166 3.73 11.74 7.05
N SER A 167 4.99 11.37 7.26
CA SER A 167 6.14 12.28 7.21
C SER A 167 7.07 11.87 6.08
N VAL A 168 7.88 12.83 5.59
CA VAL A 168 8.82 12.61 4.50
C VAL A 168 10.24 12.68 5.00
N ASP A 169 11.05 11.68 4.62
CA ASP A 169 12.47 11.56 4.96
C ASP A 169 13.29 11.21 3.71
N ASN A 170 14.05 12.16 3.18
CA ASN A 170 15.00 11.88 2.09
C ASN A 170 16.45 11.82 2.57
N GLU A 171 16.72 11.63 3.86
CA GLU A 171 18.08 11.49 4.37
C GLU A 171 18.81 10.34 3.66
N ASP A 172 20.03 10.62 3.21
CA ASP A 172 20.94 9.71 2.50
C ASP A 172 20.45 9.16 1.14
N ILE A 173 19.29 9.60 0.62
CA ILE A 173 18.82 9.17 -0.71
C ILE A 173 19.79 9.61 -1.81
N GLU A 174 20.26 10.87 -1.77
CA GLU A 174 21.31 11.36 -2.68
C GLU A 174 22.62 10.59 -2.53
N GLY A 175 22.89 10.09 -1.31
CA GLY A 175 24.04 9.24 -0.99
C GLY A 175 23.96 7.81 -1.53
N GLY A 176 22.86 7.44 -2.18
CA GLY A 176 22.65 6.11 -2.75
C GLY A 176 21.79 5.19 -1.89
N ARG A 177 21.29 5.63 -0.74
CA ARG A 177 20.47 4.79 0.12
C ARG A 177 19.22 4.29 -0.62
N SER A 178 18.95 3.00 -0.51
CA SER A 178 17.73 2.39 -1.05
C SER A 178 16.47 2.98 -0.41
N VAL A 179 15.43 3.15 -1.24
CA VAL A 179 14.09 3.53 -0.78
C VAL A 179 13.24 2.29 -0.44
N SER A 180 13.66 1.12 -0.92
CA SER A 180 12.88 -0.12 -0.89
C SER A 180 13.37 -1.10 0.19
N ASP A 181 13.94 -0.59 1.28
CA ASP A 181 14.50 -1.40 2.36
C ASP A 181 13.47 -2.45 2.84
N PRO A 182 13.71 -3.76 2.61
CA PRO A 182 12.80 -4.83 3.01
C PRO A 182 12.54 -4.91 4.52
N GLN A 183 13.39 -4.27 5.34
CA GLN A 183 13.25 -4.20 6.78
C GLN A 183 12.30 -3.09 7.22
N GLU A 184 12.09 -2.05 6.39
CA GLU A 184 11.19 -0.94 6.66
C GLU A 184 9.79 -1.22 6.12
N LYS A 185 8.98 -1.89 6.94
CA LYS A 185 7.57 -2.21 6.63
C LYS A 185 6.61 -1.02 6.84
N GLY A 186 7.16 0.17 7.04
CA GLY A 186 6.42 1.34 7.52
C GLY A 186 6.00 2.27 6.40
N ARG A 187 4.81 2.84 6.54
CA ARG A 187 4.32 3.97 5.74
C ARG A 187 5.02 5.30 6.09
N ASP A 188 5.54 5.39 7.31
CA ASP A 188 5.99 6.62 7.95
C ASP A 188 7.33 6.40 8.68
N PRO A 189 8.38 7.18 8.36
CA PRO A 189 8.43 8.14 7.26
C PRO A 189 8.41 7.45 5.88
N ILE A 190 7.86 8.12 4.87
CA ILE A 190 8.03 7.72 3.48
C ILE A 190 9.28 8.38 2.91
N ARG A 191 10.11 7.58 2.23
CA ARG A 191 11.33 8.08 1.58
C ARG A 191 11.16 8.29 0.09
N GLY A 192 12.04 9.12 -0.47
CA GLY A 192 12.16 9.34 -1.90
C GLY A 192 10.96 10.08 -2.47
N LEU A 193 10.53 11.17 -1.82
CA LEU A 193 9.53 12.11 -2.35
C LEU A 193 10.15 13.49 -2.57
N GLY A 194 10.08 14.00 -3.80
CA GLY A 194 10.53 15.35 -4.14
C GLY A 194 9.42 16.39 -4.01
N GLY A 195 9.77 17.66 -4.15
CA GLY A 195 8.76 18.72 -4.16
C GLY A 195 7.69 18.51 -5.25
N GLY A 196 6.44 18.87 -4.95
CA GLY A 196 5.34 18.77 -5.90
C GLY A 196 3.95 18.68 -5.28
N GLU A 197 2.95 18.45 -6.14
CA GLU A 197 1.56 18.17 -5.77
C GLU A 197 1.35 16.66 -5.65
N TYR A 198 0.71 16.24 -4.57
CA TYR A 198 0.45 14.86 -4.23
C TYR A 198 -1.04 14.65 -3.93
N ALA A 199 -1.50 13.42 -4.12
CA ALA A 199 -2.81 12.96 -3.69
C ALA A 199 -2.65 11.72 -2.81
N PHE A 200 -3.16 11.83 -1.59
CA PHE A 200 -3.29 10.73 -0.66
C PHE A 200 -4.72 10.19 -0.72
N GLY A 201 -4.88 8.88 -0.65
CA GLY A 201 -6.18 8.25 -0.79
C GLY A 201 -6.30 6.89 -0.15
N THR A 202 -7.52 6.36 -0.23
CA THR A 202 -7.86 4.98 0.11
C THR A 202 -9.17 4.63 -0.61
N ARG A 203 -9.64 3.39 -0.44
CA ARG A 203 -10.91 2.94 -0.99
C ARG A 203 -11.57 1.89 -0.11
N GLY A 204 -12.87 1.72 -0.27
CA GLY A 204 -13.67 0.73 0.45
C GLY A 204 -15.12 0.75 -0.02
N TRP A 205 -16.02 0.10 0.71
CA TRP A 205 -17.45 0.05 0.38
C TRP A 205 -18.28 -0.09 1.65
N PHE A 206 -19.56 0.32 1.62
CA PHE A 206 -20.45 0.11 2.75
C PHE A 206 -20.90 -1.36 2.87
N GLU A 207 -21.31 -1.81 4.05
CA GLU A 207 -21.57 -3.22 4.35
C GLU A 207 -22.66 -3.92 3.49
N ASP A 208 -23.60 -3.15 2.93
CA ASP A 208 -24.65 -3.65 2.03
C ASP A 208 -24.27 -3.61 0.54
N GLU A 209 -23.08 -3.10 0.23
CA GLU A 209 -22.54 -2.96 -1.12
C GLU A 209 -21.44 -4.00 -1.37
N SER A 210 -21.08 -4.16 -2.64
CA SER A 210 -19.98 -5.02 -3.03
C SER A 210 -18.69 -4.22 -3.26
N ASN A 211 -17.55 -4.92 -3.29
CA ASN A 211 -16.29 -4.30 -3.70
C ASN A 211 -16.25 -3.89 -5.19
N GLU A 212 -17.26 -4.27 -5.98
CA GLU A 212 -17.45 -3.77 -7.35
C GLU A 212 -18.06 -2.36 -7.36
N GLU A 213 -18.63 -1.92 -6.24
CA GLU A 213 -19.25 -0.60 -6.02
C GLU A 213 -18.39 0.26 -5.09
N ALA A 214 -17.07 0.07 -5.09
CA ALA A 214 -16.20 0.72 -4.14
C ALA A 214 -16.16 2.25 -4.32
N ILE A 215 -15.94 2.94 -3.22
CA ILE A 215 -15.79 4.38 -3.13
C ILE A 215 -14.30 4.68 -2.96
N GLY A 216 -13.78 5.56 -3.82
CA GLY A 216 -12.44 6.13 -3.69
C GLY A 216 -12.44 7.42 -2.88
N PHE A 217 -11.36 7.67 -2.14
CA PHE A 217 -11.16 8.93 -1.42
C PHE A 217 -9.86 9.57 -1.83
N CYS A 218 -9.88 10.88 -2.00
CA CYS A 218 -8.75 11.67 -2.47
C CYS A 218 -8.63 12.96 -1.66
N ALA A 219 -7.48 13.14 -1.03
CA ALA A 219 -7.07 14.35 -0.33
C ALA A 219 -5.72 14.81 -0.91
N ARG A 220 -5.65 16.04 -1.41
CA ARG A 220 -4.43 16.57 -2.01
C ARG A 220 -3.61 17.34 -0.99
N PHE A 221 -2.30 17.35 -1.22
CA PHE A 221 -1.37 18.19 -0.48
C PHE A 221 -0.17 18.56 -1.35
N SER A 222 0.53 19.62 -0.96
CA SER A 222 1.79 20.03 -1.57
C SER A 222 2.96 19.70 -0.65
N LEU A 223 4.04 19.15 -1.21
CA LEU A 223 5.31 18.96 -0.51
C LEU A 223 6.29 20.07 -0.95
N GLU A 224 6.70 20.90 0.01
CA GLU A 224 7.74 21.92 -0.17
C GLU A 224 9.12 21.29 0.08
N ALA A 225 9.64 20.64 -0.95
CA ALA A 225 10.99 20.04 -0.95
C ALA A 225 11.70 20.30 -2.28
N ASN A 226 12.98 19.99 -2.35
CA ASN A 226 13.70 20.00 -3.64
C ASN A 226 13.19 18.87 -4.54
N ALA A 227 13.37 19.02 -5.85
CA ALA A 227 13.24 17.87 -6.75
C ALA A 227 14.32 16.83 -6.40
N LEU A 228 13.99 15.54 -6.51
CA LEU A 228 14.95 14.47 -6.28
C LEU A 228 15.92 14.37 -7.45
N GLU A 229 17.18 14.13 -7.13
CA GLU A 229 18.17 13.71 -8.13
C GLU A 229 18.18 12.18 -8.24
N LEU A 230 18.25 11.68 -9.47
CA LEU A 230 18.40 10.25 -9.70
C LEU A 230 19.89 9.87 -9.63
N THR A 231 20.30 9.28 -8.53
CA THR A 231 21.65 8.73 -8.30
C THR A 231 21.61 7.20 -8.26
N PRO A 232 22.69 6.49 -8.65
CA PRO A 232 22.80 5.06 -8.36
C PRO A 232 22.78 4.82 -6.86
N THR A 233 22.39 3.62 -6.46
CA THR A 233 22.49 3.13 -5.10
C THR A 233 23.96 2.96 -4.67
N ASP A 234 24.20 2.94 -3.36
CA ASP A 234 25.52 2.69 -2.77
C ASP A 234 25.94 1.21 -2.84
N GLU A 235 25.06 0.34 -3.34
CA GLU A 235 25.35 -1.07 -3.60
C GLU A 235 26.13 -1.31 -4.91
N VAL A 236 26.22 -0.32 -5.80
CA VAL A 236 27.05 -0.43 -7.01
C VAL A 236 28.51 -0.18 -6.65
N ASP A 237 29.29 -1.25 -6.55
CA ASP A 237 30.69 -1.22 -6.11
C ASP A 237 31.66 -0.76 -7.20
N ASP A 238 31.40 -1.15 -8.45
CA ASP A 238 32.34 -1.00 -9.56
C ASP A 238 31.62 -0.80 -10.88
N THR A 239 32.25 -0.04 -11.78
CA THR A 239 31.77 0.19 -13.14
C THR A 239 32.92 0.16 -14.13
N GLU A 240 32.82 -0.65 -15.16
CA GLU A 240 33.83 -0.84 -16.21
C GLU A 240 33.18 -0.86 -17.59
N TRP A 241 33.88 -0.37 -18.61
CA TRP A 241 33.43 -0.48 -19.99
C TRP A 241 33.95 -1.79 -20.60
N GLU A 242 33.02 -2.63 -21.09
CA GLU A 242 33.31 -3.80 -21.91
C GLU A 242 32.77 -3.54 -23.32
N ASP A 243 33.68 -3.27 -24.26
CA ASP A 243 33.35 -2.77 -25.59
C ASP A 243 32.48 -1.50 -25.51
N ASP A 244 31.22 -1.56 -25.95
CA ASP A 244 30.25 -0.45 -25.94
C ASP A 244 29.20 -0.58 -24.81
N VAL A 245 29.41 -1.52 -23.87
CA VAL A 245 28.50 -1.77 -22.73
C VAL A 245 29.15 -1.30 -21.44
N LEU A 246 28.42 -0.50 -20.65
CA LEU A 246 28.82 -0.18 -19.29
C LEU A 246 28.41 -1.33 -18.36
N VAL A 247 29.36 -2.08 -17.86
CA VAL A 247 29.14 -3.16 -16.89
C VAL A 247 29.26 -2.60 -15.48
N ALA A 248 28.25 -2.82 -14.67
CA ALA A 248 28.20 -2.43 -13.26
C ALA A 248 28.09 -3.68 -12.40
N ARG A 249 28.87 -3.76 -11.33
CA ARG A 249 28.83 -4.87 -10.37
C ARG A 249 28.22 -4.36 -9.07
N SER A 250 27.26 -5.11 -8.54
CA SER A 250 26.55 -4.77 -7.31
C SER A 250 26.87 -5.74 -6.18
N ALA A 251 26.94 -5.20 -4.97
CA ALA A 251 27.10 -5.96 -3.73
C ALA A 251 25.82 -6.70 -3.31
N ARG A 252 24.68 -6.45 -3.99
CA ARG A 252 23.42 -7.10 -3.68
C ARG A 252 23.47 -8.61 -3.94
N GLY A 253 22.81 -9.32 -3.04
CA GLY A 253 22.74 -10.78 -3.04
C GLY A 253 23.81 -11.43 -2.17
N ASP A 254 23.83 -12.76 -2.18
CA ASP A 254 24.83 -13.55 -1.46
C ASP A 254 25.53 -14.50 -2.44
N PRO A 255 26.79 -14.22 -2.84
CA PRO A 255 27.54 -15.09 -3.75
C PRO A 255 27.92 -16.43 -3.12
N ASP A 256 27.93 -16.54 -1.78
CA ASP A 256 28.27 -17.77 -1.07
C ASP A 256 27.04 -18.67 -0.84
N SER A 257 25.84 -18.22 -1.22
CA SER A 257 24.59 -18.96 -1.09
C SER A 257 24.35 -19.87 -2.29
N ASP A 258 24.20 -21.18 -2.03
CA ASP A 258 23.84 -22.20 -3.04
C ASP A 258 22.50 -21.94 -3.77
N SER A 259 21.70 -20.99 -3.26
CA SER A 259 20.40 -20.61 -3.85
C SER A 259 20.47 -19.34 -4.68
N SER A 260 21.55 -18.58 -4.58
CA SER A 260 21.78 -17.37 -5.38
C SER A 260 22.43 -17.74 -6.70
N ARG A 261 22.12 -16.98 -7.75
CA ARG A 261 22.75 -17.11 -9.06
C ARG A 261 23.14 -15.72 -9.53
N LEU A 262 24.28 -15.64 -10.21
CA LEU A 262 24.69 -14.41 -10.86
C LEU A 262 23.76 -14.15 -12.05
N GLY A 263 23.14 -12.97 -12.06
CA GLY A 263 22.28 -12.51 -13.15
C GLY A 263 22.78 -11.21 -13.76
N ALA A 264 22.30 -10.93 -14.96
CA ALA A 264 22.46 -9.66 -15.65
C ALA A 264 21.09 -8.99 -15.80
N TYR A 265 20.99 -7.77 -15.30
CA TYR A 265 19.88 -6.84 -15.51
C TYR A 265 20.36 -5.80 -16.53
N GLU A 266 19.87 -5.92 -17.76
CA GLU A 266 20.41 -5.22 -18.93
C GLU A 266 19.44 -4.15 -19.38
N LEU A 267 19.93 -2.91 -19.43
CA LEU A 267 19.24 -1.75 -19.99
C LEU A 267 19.80 -1.44 -21.38
N GLU A 268 18.90 -1.20 -22.33
CA GLU A 268 19.19 -0.66 -23.66
C GLU A 268 18.37 0.62 -23.89
N ARG A 269 19.04 1.72 -24.24
CA ARG A 269 18.40 2.95 -24.70
C ARG A 269 17.90 2.73 -26.12
N THR A 270 16.62 2.99 -26.36
CA THR A 270 15.99 2.79 -27.67
C THR A 270 15.24 4.03 -28.14
N ASP A 271 15.17 4.20 -29.46
CA ASP A 271 14.30 5.17 -30.15
C ASP A 271 13.08 4.49 -30.78
N ASP A 272 12.91 3.18 -30.56
CA ASP A 272 11.79 2.43 -31.10
C ASP A 272 10.47 2.81 -30.44
N ASP A 273 9.39 2.78 -31.24
CA ASP A 273 8.02 3.02 -30.78
C ASP A 273 7.50 1.76 -30.05
N VAL A 274 7.87 1.63 -28.78
CA VAL A 274 7.47 0.57 -27.87
C VAL A 274 6.47 1.09 -26.83
N ASP A 275 5.58 0.22 -26.37
CA ASP A 275 4.63 0.55 -25.30
C ASP A 275 5.37 0.59 -23.96
N ALA A 276 5.89 1.78 -23.62
CA ALA A 276 6.72 2.01 -22.45
C ALA A 276 5.91 2.58 -21.27
N GLU A 277 6.17 2.08 -20.07
CA GLU A 277 5.61 2.63 -18.84
C GLU A 277 6.26 3.97 -18.53
N SER A 278 5.46 5.04 -18.45
CA SER A 278 5.95 6.38 -18.10
C SER A 278 6.30 6.44 -16.62
N MET A 279 7.52 6.87 -16.32
CA MET A 279 8.09 6.85 -14.98
C MET A 279 8.54 8.24 -14.53
N ILE A 280 8.44 8.46 -13.23
CA ILE A 280 8.96 9.65 -12.54
C ILE A 280 10.08 9.26 -11.59
N THR A 281 10.86 10.23 -11.11
CA THR A 281 12.01 9.94 -10.24
C THR A 281 11.58 9.15 -9.00
N GLU A 282 10.43 9.50 -8.40
CA GLU A 282 9.87 8.79 -7.24
C GLU A 282 9.54 7.32 -7.52
N THR A 283 9.10 6.97 -8.74
CA THR A 283 8.78 5.57 -9.08
C THR A 283 10.04 4.79 -9.45
N VAL A 284 10.97 5.42 -10.16
CA VAL A 284 12.29 4.81 -10.48
C VAL A 284 13.06 4.50 -9.20
N LEU A 285 13.09 5.41 -8.22
CA LEU A 285 13.82 5.21 -6.96
C LEU A 285 13.33 4.01 -6.14
N ARG A 286 12.13 3.49 -6.39
CA ARG A 286 11.55 2.34 -5.68
C ARG A 286 11.92 0.99 -6.29
N ASN A 287 12.59 0.98 -7.43
CA ASN A 287 13.21 -0.22 -7.98
C ASN A 287 14.71 0.04 -8.07
N ASP A 288 15.47 -0.49 -7.10
CA ASP A 288 16.91 -0.21 -6.99
C ASP A 288 17.70 -0.64 -8.24
N ARG A 289 17.32 -1.75 -8.88
CA ARG A 289 17.96 -2.21 -10.13
C ARG A 289 17.71 -1.23 -11.26
N LEU A 290 16.45 -0.85 -11.47
CA LEU A 290 16.05 0.11 -12.50
C LEU A 290 16.68 1.49 -12.24
N ARG A 291 16.67 1.94 -10.98
CA ARG A 291 17.36 3.15 -10.51
C ARG A 291 18.82 3.13 -10.91
N ASP A 292 19.55 2.05 -10.60
CA ASP A 292 20.97 1.94 -10.89
C ASP A 292 21.25 2.03 -12.38
N VAL A 293 20.59 1.21 -13.20
CA VAL A 293 20.89 1.18 -14.64
C VAL A 293 20.54 2.50 -15.33
N ILE A 294 19.40 3.14 -14.99
CA ILE A 294 19.04 4.45 -15.57
C ILE A 294 20.00 5.54 -15.09
N ALA A 295 20.32 5.57 -13.79
CA ALA A 295 21.23 6.57 -13.23
C ALA A 295 22.63 6.46 -13.83
N LEU A 296 23.14 5.23 -13.99
CA LEU A 296 24.42 4.95 -14.64
C LEU A 296 24.41 5.32 -16.12
N ALA A 297 23.36 4.95 -16.86
CA ALA A 297 23.21 5.32 -18.27
C ALA A 297 23.29 6.83 -18.47
N ARG A 298 22.58 7.61 -17.63
CA ARG A 298 22.61 9.08 -17.68
C ARG A 298 23.96 9.66 -17.24
N LYS A 299 24.57 9.11 -16.19
CA LYS A 299 25.86 9.58 -15.66
C LYS A 299 27.00 9.40 -16.65
N TYR A 300 27.02 8.29 -17.38
CA TYR A 300 28.09 7.93 -18.30
C TYR A 300 27.73 8.12 -19.79
N ASP A 301 26.51 8.57 -20.09
CA ASP A 301 25.94 8.64 -21.45
C ASP A 301 26.06 7.29 -22.19
N ALA A 302 25.71 6.21 -21.49
CA ALA A 302 25.76 4.86 -22.03
C ALA A 302 24.44 4.47 -22.69
N ASP A 303 24.52 3.93 -23.90
CA ASP A 303 23.39 3.32 -24.60
C ASP A 303 23.00 1.97 -23.99
N GLN A 304 23.97 1.25 -23.41
CA GLN A 304 23.76 -0.05 -22.81
C GLN A 304 24.42 -0.12 -21.43
N VAL A 305 23.67 -0.60 -20.45
CA VAL A 305 24.16 -0.86 -19.09
C VAL A 305 23.82 -2.29 -18.70
N ARG A 306 24.82 -3.06 -18.27
CA ARG A 306 24.63 -4.40 -17.70
C ARG A 306 24.95 -4.36 -16.22
N LEU A 307 23.93 -4.48 -15.38
CA LEU A 307 24.08 -4.64 -13.94
C LEU A 307 24.20 -6.12 -13.60
N GLU A 308 25.33 -6.52 -13.02
CA GLU A 308 25.63 -7.88 -12.57
C GLU A 308 25.44 -7.96 -11.04
N GLU A 309 24.56 -8.86 -10.61
CA GLU A 309 24.27 -9.09 -9.19
C GLU A 309 23.74 -10.51 -8.92
N TYR A 310 23.86 -10.95 -7.67
CA TYR A 310 23.39 -12.24 -7.23
C TYR A 310 21.93 -12.16 -6.76
N ASP A 311 21.09 -13.11 -7.18
CA ASP A 311 19.68 -13.16 -6.77
C ASP A 311 19.17 -14.60 -6.66
N ALA A 312 18.30 -14.85 -5.68
CA ALA A 312 17.76 -16.18 -5.38
C ALA A 312 16.34 -16.42 -5.95
N THR A 313 15.74 -15.41 -6.59
CA THR A 313 14.40 -15.45 -7.19
C THR A 313 14.41 -16.31 -8.44
N THR A 314 13.31 -17.02 -8.70
CA THR A 314 13.11 -17.82 -9.92
C THR A 314 11.79 -17.42 -10.61
N PRO A 315 11.81 -16.93 -11.86
CA PRO A 315 12.98 -16.64 -12.71
C PRO A 315 13.91 -15.57 -12.10
N ILE A 316 15.14 -15.44 -12.58
CA ILE A 316 16.15 -14.49 -12.04
C ILE A 316 15.55 -13.09 -11.95
N PHE A 317 15.73 -12.42 -10.81
CA PHE A 317 15.15 -11.11 -10.47
C PHE A 317 13.62 -11.02 -10.39
N GLY A 318 12.88 -12.01 -10.90
CA GLY A 318 11.42 -12.07 -10.85
C GLY A 318 10.79 -12.09 -12.24
N SER A 319 9.48 -12.39 -12.31
CA SER A 319 8.79 -12.58 -13.60
C SER A 319 8.26 -11.27 -14.23
N ARG A 320 8.61 -10.11 -13.67
CA ARG A 320 8.08 -8.79 -14.06
C ARG A 320 9.17 -7.76 -14.29
N GLU A 321 10.43 -8.20 -14.38
CA GLU A 321 11.57 -7.29 -14.48
C GLU A 321 11.87 -6.87 -15.92
N ASP A 322 11.48 -7.68 -16.91
CA ASP A 322 11.56 -7.31 -18.32
C ASP A 322 10.43 -6.32 -18.67
N GLY A 323 10.75 -5.27 -19.44
CA GLY A 323 9.78 -4.26 -19.82
C GLY A 323 10.40 -3.05 -20.54
N ALA A 324 9.56 -2.13 -21.00
CA ALA A 324 9.99 -0.84 -21.54
C ALA A 324 9.53 0.28 -20.61
N TYR A 325 10.41 1.24 -20.35
CA TYR A 325 10.18 2.36 -19.46
C TYR A 325 10.56 3.67 -20.12
N GLU A 326 9.71 4.68 -20.01
CA GLU A 326 10.01 6.05 -20.42
C GLU A 326 10.36 6.87 -19.18
N TYR A 327 11.53 7.50 -19.19
CA TYR A 327 11.97 8.38 -18.12
C TYR A 327 12.67 9.60 -18.70
N ASP A 328 12.22 10.80 -18.30
CA ASP A 328 12.78 12.09 -18.75
C ASP A 328 12.82 12.22 -20.30
N GLY A 329 11.81 11.67 -20.97
CA GLY A 329 11.67 11.69 -22.43
C GLY A 329 12.58 10.71 -23.19
N GLN A 330 13.26 9.80 -22.48
CA GLN A 330 14.03 8.71 -23.08
C GLN A 330 13.39 7.36 -22.77
N THR A 331 13.34 6.49 -23.79
CA THR A 331 12.87 5.12 -23.66
C THR A 331 14.02 4.15 -23.41
N TYR A 332 13.80 3.23 -22.46
CA TYR A 332 14.71 2.18 -22.07
C TYR A 332 14.00 0.82 -22.11
N GLU A 333 14.63 -0.17 -22.72
CA GLU A 333 14.20 -1.57 -22.63
C GLU A 333 15.06 -2.30 -21.61
N ILE A 334 14.41 -3.07 -20.74
CA ILE A 334 15.03 -3.92 -19.75
C ILE A 334 14.87 -5.38 -20.16
N SER A 335 15.97 -6.12 -20.04
CA SER A 335 15.96 -7.58 -20.13
C SER A 335 16.79 -8.21 -19.03
N THR A 336 16.39 -9.40 -18.62
CA THR A 336 17.05 -10.16 -17.55
C THR A 336 17.52 -11.53 -18.02
N ARG A 337 18.70 -11.96 -17.55
CA ARG A 337 19.20 -13.32 -17.82
C ARG A 337 20.16 -13.79 -16.74
N GLU A 338 20.23 -15.11 -16.58
CA GLU A 338 21.27 -15.74 -15.75
C GLU A 338 22.62 -15.71 -16.48
N LEU A 339 23.69 -15.45 -15.75
CA LEU A 339 25.06 -15.55 -16.22
C LEU A 339 25.62 -16.93 -15.87
N GLU A 340 26.37 -17.52 -16.80
CA GLU A 340 27.17 -18.70 -16.48
C GLU A 340 28.39 -18.22 -15.67
N GLU A 341 28.61 -18.79 -14.49
CA GLU A 341 29.85 -18.54 -13.75
C GLU A 341 31.03 -19.03 -14.60
N SER A 342 31.91 -18.13 -14.98
CA SER A 342 33.13 -18.49 -15.70
C SER A 342 34.03 -19.35 -14.79
N GLU A 343 34.29 -20.60 -15.22
CA GLU A 343 35.11 -21.62 -14.52
C GLU A 343 36.53 -21.17 -14.14
#